data_AF-A0A9E2CFN2-F1
#
_entry.id   AF-A0A9E2CFN2-F1
#
_cell.length_a   1.000
_cell.length_b   1.000
_cell.length_c   1.000
_cell.angle_alpha   90.00
_cell.angle_beta   90.00
_cell.angle_gamma   90.00
#
_symmetry.space_group_name_H-M   'P 1'
#
loop_
_entity.id
_entity.type
_entity.pdbx_description
1 polymer ?
#
loop_
_entity_poly.entity_id
_entity_poly.type
_entity_poly.pdbx_seq_one_letter_code
_entity_poly.pdbx_strand_id
1 'polypeptide(L)'
;AFTLPFAALFAAATTYGRLSADNEFVACRSSGINMYVLFLPAVVLSLLSAVVTFVCINFLIPGKLRNLTEFVGADLGAYIEHQLNRPRGLILPGGYRVYADKSFADPAHPNRISLQHAAFVVNDGDEWLRFGTVREVTLDLVRDESRIQVSGAMGGLSYYDRRASQFFEQARQAFYIKELPTLVPQKIKFLDLGGLLYHLANPLEWREPRDALVRLRAAVGRQMVLEALWEDWLDGNALVLGDDRVQYSIRSTRGAPPHEGGIELAGVVVDEDRRGERRRHTAARAVIDLTGAKSFTDSGIGIELYDVEVAEGRRVSPRSRENLGPTPIPQDLIERAANLAPEEMLASPGNGVAEDPLAEKRNKARDTIAATTRNIVATINERFTFSLSVLVLVILGAVLGIVFRGAHAVTAFGISFAPSLVVIIAIIMGKQMAQNATSYLPGLLVMWSGLVIVAGLDVWTLTRVLRR
;
A
#
# COMPACT_ATOMS: atom_id res chain seq x y z
N ALA A 1 4.32 24.33 -3.95
CA ALA A 1 4.12 24.30 -5.41
C ALA A 1 2.94 25.16 -5.84
N PHE A 2 1.75 25.02 -5.22
CA PHE A 2 0.55 25.73 -5.65
C PHE A 2 0.63 27.26 -5.66
N THR A 3 1.53 27.88 -4.90
CA THR A 3 1.65 29.35 -4.82
C THR A 3 2.39 29.99 -5.98
N LEU A 4 3.34 29.28 -6.61
CA LEU A 4 4.19 29.83 -7.68
C LEU A 4 3.38 30.30 -8.91
N PRO A 5 2.42 29.53 -9.45
CA PRO A 5 1.68 29.94 -10.64
C PRO A 5 0.84 31.20 -10.39
N PHE A 6 0.20 31.30 -9.22
CA PHE A 6 -0.61 32.48 -8.87
C PHE A 6 0.24 33.73 -8.64
N ALA A 7 1.42 33.57 -8.02
CA ALA A 7 2.35 34.68 -7.84
C ALA A 7 2.88 35.20 -9.19
N ALA A 8 3.24 34.29 -10.10
CA ALA A 8 3.68 34.65 -11.44
C ALA A 8 2.56 35.31 -12.28
N LEU A 9 1.34 34.77 -12.21
CA LEU A 9 0.15 35.35 -12.84
C LEU A 9 -0.15 36.75 -12.29
N PHE A 10 -0.06 36.95 -10.97
CA PHE A 10 -0.26 38.26 -10.33
C PHE A 10 0.81 39.27 -10.75
N ALA A 11 2.08 38.85 -10.76
CA ALA A 11 3.19 39.67 -11.22
C ALA A 11 2.99 40.11 -12.68
N ALA A 12 2.66 39.17 -13.56
CA ALA A 12 2.39 39.46 -14.97
C ALA A 12 1.20 40.43 -15.12
N ALA A 13 0.07 40.16 -14.49
CA ALA A 13 -1.12 41.02 -14.56
C ALA A 13 -0.84 42.45 -14.06
N THR A 14 -0.07 42.58 -12.98
CA THR A 14 0.26 43.88 -12.38
C THR A 14 1.24 44.67 -13.24
N THR A 15 2.32 44.05 -13.71
CA THR A 15 3.32 44.73 -14.53
C THR A 15 2.73 45.17 -15.86
N TYR A 16 2.05 44.26 -16.56
CA TYR A 16 1.44 44.57 -17.85
C TYR A 16 0.24 45.54 -17.72
N GLY A 17 -0.51 45.46 -16.61
CA GLY A 17 -1.57 46.42 -16.30
C GLY A 17 -1.05 47.83 -16.06
N ARG A 18 0.10 47.99 -15.38
CA ARG A 18 0.76 49.29 -15.19
C ARG A 18 1.30 49.85 -16.49
N LEU A 19 2.04 49.06 -17.27
CA LEU A 19 2.53 49.47 -18.59
C LEU A 19 1.41 49.96 -19.51
N SER A 20 0.23 49.31 -19.44
CA SER A 20 -0.92 49.75 -20.22
C SER A 20 -1.67 50.94 -19.62
N ALA A 21 -1.61 51.14 -18.30
CA ALA A 21 -2.18 52.31 -17.62
C ALA A 21 -1.42 53.57 -17.96
N ASP A 22 -0.09 53.48 -17.94
CA ASP A 22 0.84 54.58 -18.17
C ASP A 22 1.03 54.85 -19.69
N ASN A 23 0.23 54.21 -20.54
CA ASN A 23 0.26 54.29 -22.01
C ASN A 23 1.61 53.93 -22.66
N GLU A 24 2.49 53.23 -21.95
CA GLU A 24 3.82 52.82 -22.46
C GLU A 24 3.69 51.85 -23.65
N PHE A 25 2.67 50.99 -23.63
CA PHE A 25 2.35 50.11 -24.76
C PHE A 25 2.00 50.88 -26.03
N VAL A 26 1.23 51.97 -25.91
CA VAL A 26 0.83 52.79 -27.05
C VAL A 26 2.03 53.57 -27.57
N ALA A 27 2.88 54.09 -26.69
CA ALA A 27 4.11 54.80 -27.04
C ALA A 27 5.14 53.91 -27.77
N CYS A 28 5.31 52.66 -27.32
CA CYS A 28 6.18 51.70 -28.01
C CYS A 28 5.64 51.37 -29.41
N ARG A 29 4.33 51.16 -29.51
CA ARG A 29 3.67 50.87 -30.79
C ARG A 29 3.76 52.04 -31.77
N SER A 30 3.60 53.28 -31.31
CA SER A 30 3.77 54.47 -32.17
C SER A 30 5.22 54.67 -32.62
N SER A 31 6.18 54.10 -31.90
CA SER A 31 7.60 54.10 -32.25
C SER A 31 7.99 52.96 -33.20
N GLY A 32 7.02 52.19 -33.71
CA GLY A 32 7.24 51.09 -34.65
C GLY A 32 7.71 49.78 -34.01
N ILE A 33 7.71 49.68 -32.67
CA ILE A 33 8.09 48.45 -31.98
C ILE A 33 6.98 47.41 -32.16
N ASN A 34 7.36 46.22 -32.60
CA ASN A 34 6.44 45.12 -32.80
C ASN A 34 5.82 44.66 -31.46
N MET A 35 4.49 44.60 -31.40
CA MET A 35 3.72 44.20 -30.21
C MET A 35 4.08 42.80 -29.71
N TYR A 36 4.49 41.88 -30.60
CA TYR A 36 4.96 40.55 -30.22
C TYR A 36 6.24 40.60 -29.35
N VAL A 37 7.11 41.60 -29.57
CA VAL A 37 8.35 41.77 -28.78
C VAL A 37 8.03 42.25 -27.36
N LEU A 38 6.98 43.07 -27.18
CA LEU A 38 6.52 43.48 -25.85
C LEU A 38 5.92 42.32 -25.03
N PHE A 39 5.42 41.27 -25.68
CA PHE A 39 4.92 40.06 -25.01
C PHE A 39 6.02 39.03 -24.70
N LEU A 40 7.19 39.13 -25.34
CA LEU A 40 8.30 38.19 -25.15
C LEU A 40 8.72 38.03 -23.67
N PRO A 41 8.84 39.10 -22.85
CA PRO A 41 9.19 38.95 -21.44
C PRO A 41 8.17 38.11 -20.65
N ALA A 42 6.87 38.24 -20.94
CA ALA A 42 5.82 37.42 -20.34
C ALA A 42 5.97 35.94 -20.71
N VAL A 43 6.26 35.64 -21.97
CA VAL A 43 6.47 34.27 -22.45
C VAL A 43 7.73 33.65 -21.83
N VAL A 44 8.82 34.42 -21.70
CA VAL A 44 10.04 33.96 -21.02
C VAL A 44 9.78 33.70 -19.53
N LEU A 45 9.07 34.62 -18.87
CA LEU A 45 8.70 34.46 -17.45
C LEU A 45 7.79 33.25 -17.23
N SER A 46 6.83 33.02 -18.13
CA SER A 46 5.93 31.88 -18.05
C SER A 46 6.70 30.58 -18.21
N LEU A 47 7.58 30.49 -19.22
CA LEU A 47 8.45 29.34 -19.45
C LEU A 47 9.35 29.04 -18.26
N LEU A 48 10.02 30.06 -17.72
CA LEU A 48 10.88 29.91 -16.54
C LEU A 48 10.07 29.42 -15.33
N SER A 49 8.89 30.00 -15.10
CA SER A 49 8.01 29.62 -13.98
C SER A 49 7.48 28.19 -14.13
N ALA A 50 7.16 27.76 -15.35
CA ALA A 50 6.74 26.38 -15.63
C ALA A 50 7.88 25.39 -15.41
N VAL A 51 9.11 25.70 -15.84
CA VAL A 51 10.30 24.86 -15.61
C VAL A 51 10.60 24.74 -14.12
N VAL A 52 10.59 25.86 -13.38
CA VAL A 52 10.80 25.84 -11.92
C VAL A 52 9.71 25.02 -11.23
N THR A 53 8.45 25.16 -11.65
CA THR A 53 7.33 24.39 -11.12
C THR A 53 7.48 22.90 -11.41
N PHE A 54 7.87 22.55 -12.64
CA PHE A 54 8.14 21.19 -13.08
C PHE A 54 9.25 20.55 -12.24
N VAL A 55 10.37 21.26 -12.05
CA VAL A 55 11.49 20.78 -11.23
C VAL A 55 11.06 20.61 -9.77
N CYS A 56 10.31 21.57 -9.23
CA CYS A 56 9.80 21.51 -7.86
C CYS A 56 8.91 20.28 -7.63
N ILE A 57 7.95 20.04 -8.52
CA ILE A 57 6.94 18.99 -8.35
C ILE A 57 7.49 17.59 -8.66
N ASN A 58 8.44 17.48 -9.60
CA ASN A 58 8.98 16.19 -10.02
C ASN A 58 10.24 15.74 -9.25
N PHE A 59 11.03 16.67 -8.71
CA PHE A 59 12.31 16.32 -8.09
C PHE A 59 12.48 16.89 -6.68
N LEU A 60 12.22 18.20 -6.49
CA LEU A 60 12.50 18.86 -5.22
C LEU A 60 11.60 18.37 -4.08
N ILE A 61 10.28 18.37 -4.30
CA ILE A 61 9.30 17.97 -3.28
C ILE A 61 9.44 16.47 -2.96
N PRO A 62 9.44 15.54 -3.94
CA PRO A 62 9.69 14.12 -3.70
C PRO A 62 11.01 13.85 -2.95
N GLY A 63 12.11 14.47 -3.38
CA GLY A 63 13.43 14.26 -2.76
C GLY A 63 13.50 14.67 -1.30
N LYS A 64 12.91 15.81 -0.93
CA LYS A 64 12.87 16.27 0.47
C LYS A 64 11.99 15.37 1.35
N LEU A 65 10.91 14.81 0.81
CA LEU A 65 10.05 13.86 1.53
C LEU A 65 10.75 12.51 1.81
N ARG A 66 11.61 12.03 0.90
CA ARG A 66 12.46 10.86 1.17
C ARG A 66 13.42 11.14 2.32
N ASN A 67 14.09 12.30 2.31
CA ASN A 67 15.03 12.66 3.38
C ASN A 67 14.34 12.93 4.72
N LEU A 68 13.06 13.33 4.74
CA LEU A 68 12.28 13.42 5.98
C LEU A 68 12.08 12.05 6.65
N THR A 69 11.99 10.96 5.88
CA THR A 69 11.93 9.61 6.47
C THR A 69 13.24 9.19 7.12
N GLU A 70 14.36 9.63 6.55
CA GLU A 70 15.69 9.44 7.15
C GLU A 70 15.85 10.31 8.40
N PHE A 71 15.39 11.56 8.36
CA PHE A 71 15.47 12.51 9.49
C PHE A 71 14.60 12.11 10.68
N VAL A 72 13.34 11.70 10.44
CA VAL A 72 12.45 11.16 11.49
C VAL A 72 12.98 9.84 12.04
N GLY A 73 13.70 9.08 11.21
CA GLY A 73 14.41 7.88 11.63
C GLY A 73 15.65 8.13 12.49
N ALA A 74 16.25 9.32 12.42
CA ALA A 74 17.39 9.72 13.24
C ALA A 74 16.99 10.21 14.64
N ASP A 75 15.71 10.57 14.83
CA ASP A 75 15.17 11.10 16.09
C ASP A 75 13.93 10.32 16.58
N LEU A 76 13.96 9.00 16.39
CA LEU A 76 12.93 8.06 16.88
C LEU A 76 12.68 8.20 18.39
N GLY A 77 13.72 8.55 19.16
CA GLY A 77 13.62 8.87 20.58
C GLY A 77 12.68 10.05 20.84
N ALA A 78 12.91 11.19 20.19
CA ALA A 78 12.05 12.36 20.31
C ALA A 78 10.63 12.11 19.79
N TYR A 79 10.45 11.25 18.79
CA TYR A 79 9.12 10.85 18.33
C TYR A 79 8.36 10.03 19.38
N ILE A 80 8.99 9.03 20.00
CA ILE A 80 8.36 8.24 21.06
C ILE A 80 8.04 9.12 22.26
N GLU A 81 8.94 10.03 22.63
CA GLU A 81 8.70 11.03 23.68
C GLU A 81 7.50 11.93 23.34
N HIS A 82 7.40 12.43 22.12
CA HIS A 82 6.23 13.20 21.67
C HIS A 82 4.94 12.36 21.74
N GLN A 83 4.98 11.08 21.34
CA GLN A 83 3.79 10.22 21.38
C GLN A 83 3.34 9.87 22.80
N LEU A 84 4.28 9.67 23.74
CA LEU A 84 3.98 9.45 25.15
C LEU A 84 3.31 10.68 25.79
N ASN A 85 3.68 11.88 25.37
CA ASN A 85 3.06 13.13 25.82
C ASN A 85 1.66 13.39 25.25
N ARG A 86 1.18 12.59 24.29
CA ARG A 86 -0.21 12.70 23.79
C ARG A 86 -1.18 11.96 24.72
N PRO A 87 -2.42 12.45 24.90
CA PRO A 87 -3.42 11.82 25.78
C PRO A 87 -3.82 10.38 25.38
N ARG A 88 -3.46 9.95 24.16
CA ARG A 88 -3.75 8.59 23.65
C ARG A 88 -2.66 7.55 23.99
N GLY A 89 -1.51 7.96 24.54
CA GLY A 89 -0.39 7.08 24.83
C GLY A 89 0.25 6.46 23.57
N LEU A 90 1.27 5.63 23.76
CA LEU A 90 1.94 4.89 22.70
C LEU A 90 1.10 3.66 22.31
N ILE A 91 0.58 3.65 21.09
CA ILE A 91 -0.17 2.49 20.56
C ILE A 91 0.83 1.52 19.93
N LEU A 92 0.88 0.30 20.45
CA LEU A 92 1.71 -0.79 19.95
C LEU A 92 0.81 -1.86 19.27
N PRO A 93 1.28 -2.50 18.19
CA PRO A 93 0.57 -3.60 17.55
C PRO A 93 0.25 -4.75 18.52
N GLY A 94 -0.93 -5.37 18.36
CA GLY A 94 -1.47 -6.36 19.30
C GLY A 94 -2.42 -5.79 20.35
N GLY A 95 -2.90 -4.55 20.16
CA GLY A 95 -3.91 -3.91 21.02
C GLY A 95 -3.36 -3.22 22.27
N TYR A 96 -2.03 -3.21 22.44
CA TYR A 96 -1.34 -2.57 23.56
C TYR A 96 -1.39 -1.04 23.42
N ARG A 97 -1.81 -0.36 24.46
CA ARG A 97 -1.60 1.08 24.68
C ARG A 97 -0.73 1.23 25.92
N VAL A 98 0.39 1.92 25.77
CA VAL A 98 1.38 2.11 26.84
C VAL A 98 1.48 3.60 27.16
N TYR A 99 1.43 3.90 28.44
CA TYR A 99 1.69 5.21 29.03
C TYR A 99 2.96 5.07 29.86
N ALA A 100 3.84 6.06 29.83
CA ALA A 100 5.07 6.02 30.65
C ALA A 100 5.40 7.43 31.12
N ASP A 101 5.93 7.53 32.34
CA ASP A 101 6.30 8.81 32.94
C ASP A 101 7.59 9.38 32.35
N LYS A 102 8.53 8.50 31.97
CA LYS A 102 9.83 8.89 31.41
C LYS A 102 10.26 7.94 30.30
N SER A 103 10.86 8.49 29.25
CA SER A 103 11.54 7.76 28.19
C SER A 103 13.01 8.16 28.13
N PHE A 104 13.90 7.19 28.05
CA PHE A 104 15.34 7.38 27.89
C PHE A 104 15.82 6.60 26.67
N ALA A 105 16.57 7.25 25.77
CA ALA A 105 17.30 6.56 24.72
C ALA A 105 18.69 6.18 25.25
N ASP A 106 19.15 4.95 25.00
CA ASP A 106 20.49 4.51 25.38
C ASP A 106 21.53 5.24 24.50
N PRO A 107 22.46 6.04 25.07
CA PRO A 107 23.49 6.74 24.31
C PRO A 107 24.42 5.81 23.53
N ALA A 108 24.62 4.57 24.02
CA ALA A 108 25.45 3.56 23.36
C ALA A 108 24.69 2.81 22.26
N HIS A 109 23.35 2.77 22.35
CA HIS A 109 22.47 2.09 21.39
C HIS A 109 21.28 3.00 21.07
N PRO A 110 21.40 3.96 20.13
CA PRO A 110 20.36 4.94 19.83
C PRO A 110 19.03 4.33 19.34
N ASN A 111 19.06 3.05 18.94
CA ASN A 111 17.89 2.27 18.56
C ASN A 111 17.20 1.57 19.75
N ARG A 112 17.70 1.76 20.97
CA ARG A 112 17.16 1.18 22.20
C ARG A 112 16.57 2.27 23.07
N ILE A 113 15.29 2.13 23.39
CA ILE A 113 14.52 3.09 24.19
C ILE A 113 13.99 2.37 25.43
N SER A 114 14.29 2.89 26.61
CA SER A 114 13.75 2.40 27.89
C SER A 114 12.69 3.36 28.39
N LEU A 115 11.50 2.81 28.68
CA LEU A 115 10.40 3.53 29.32
C LEU A 115 10.31 3.09 30.78
N GLN A 116 10.25 4.05 31.70
CA GLN A 116 10.15 3.77 33.13
C GLN A 116 8.76 4.12 33.67
N HIS A 117 8.30 3.34 34.65
CA HIS A 117 7.01 3.52 35.31
C HIS A 117 5.87 3.57 34.28
N ALA A 118 5.74 2.50 33.52
CA ALA A 118 4.77 2.43 32.46
C ALA A 118 3.46 1.77 32.95
N ALA A 119 2.32 2.24 32.45
CA ALA A 119 1.05 1.56 32.54
C ALA A 119 0.65 1.07 31.15
N PHE A 120 0.03 -0.11 31.06
CA PHE A 120 -0.42 -0.64 29.78
C PHE A 120 -1.86 -1.14 29.83
N VAL A 121 -2.52 -1.08 28.68
CA VAL A 121 -3.86 -1.64 28.45
C VAL A 121 -3.84 -2.40 27.12
N VAL A 122 -4.33 -3.63 27.12
CA VAL A 122 -4.52 -4.45 25.91
C VAL A 122 -6.01 -4.46 25.58
N ASN A 123 -6.35 -4.00 24.39
CA ASN A 123 -7.73 -3.97 23.90
C ASN A 123 -7.96 -5.04 22.81
N ASP A 124 -9.16 -5.59 22.79
CA ASP A 124 -9.69 -6.42 21.71
C ASP A 124 -11.02 -5.80 21.24
N GLY A 125 -10.98 -5.12 20.09
CA GLY A 125 -12.05 -4.20 19.71
C GLY A 125 -12.18 -3.03 20.69
N ASP A 126 -13.37 -2.89 21.28
CA ASP A 126 -13.70 -1.87 22.29
C ASP A 126 -13.57 -2.37 23.75
N GLU A 127 -13.22 -3.65 23.98
CA GLU A 127 -13.10 -4.21 25.31
C GLU A 127 -11.65 -4.27 25.82
N TRP A 128 -11.46 -3.94 27.11
CA TRP A 128 -10.17 -4.08 27.79
C TRP A 128 -9.97 -5.52 28.26
N LEU A 129 -9.01 -6.22 27.65
CA LEU A 129 -8.67 -7.60 28.00
C LEU A 129 -7.68 -7.69 29.16
N ARG A 130 -6.65 -6.85 29.15
CA ARG A 130 -5.61 -6.82 30.18
C ARG A 130 -5.21 -5.40 30.49
N PHE A 131 -4.96 -5.08 31.75
CA PHE A 131 -4.41 -3.79 32.13
C PHE A 131 -3.55 -3.94 33.38
N GLY A 132 -2.51 -3.12 33.48
CA GLY A 132 -1.53 -3.26 34.53
C GLY A 132 -0.43 -2.21 34.49
N THR A 133 0.52 -2.38 35.39
CA THR A 133 1.73 -1.56 35.48
C THR A 133 2.96 -2.38 35.13
N VAL A 134 3.98 -1.66 34.68
CA VAL A 134 5.28 -2.19 34.28
C VAL A 134 6.33 -1.27 34.87
N ARG A 135 7.32 -1.85 35.54
CA ARG A 135 8.43 -1.05 36.08
C ARG A 135 9.30 -0.48 34.96
N GLU A 136 9.61 -1.30 33.97
CA GLU A 136 10.46 -0.92 32.83
C GLU A 136 10.01 -1.60 31.54
N VAL A 137 9.96 -0.84 30.44
CA VAL A 137 9.73 -1.38 29.08
C VAL A 137 10.94 -1.03 28.23
N THR A 138 11.66 -2.04 27.77
CA THR A 138 12.76 -1.86 26.80
C THR A 138 12.24 -2.11 25.39
N LEU A 139 12.49 -1.17 24.49
CA LEU A 139 12.16 -1.22 23.07
C LEU A 139 13.45 -1.23 22.27
N ASP A 140 13.70 -2.30 21.53
CA ASP A 140 14.80 -2.50 20.60
C ASP A 140 14.27 -2.35 19.16
N LEU A 141 14.71 -1.30 18.46
CA LEU A 141 14.28 -0.94 17.12
C LEU A 141 15.26 -1.50 16.08
N VAL A 142 14.86 -2.52 15.32
CA VAL A 142 15.67 -3.09 14.23
C VAL A 142 15.17 -2.54 12.90
N ARG A 143 16.07 -1.90 12.14
CA ARG A 143 15.76 -1.34 10.82
C ARG A 143 16.12 -2.36 9.74
N ASP A 144 15.18 -2.61 8.83
CA ASP A 144 15.36 -3.47 7.66
C ASP A 144 14.81 -2.75 6.43
N GLU A 145 15.71 -2.20 5.58
CA GLU A 145 15.57 -1.47 4.29
C GLU A 145 14.41 -0.44 4.13
N SER A 146 13.21 -0.74 4.62
CA SER A 146 12.02 0.12 4.65
C SER A 146 11.11 -0.12 5.87
N ARG A 147 11.45 -1.01 6.80
CA ARG A 147 10.64 -1.42 7.96
C ARG A 147 11.38 -1.11 9.25
N ILE A 148 10.64 -0.66 10.26
CA ILE A 148 11.12 -0.58 11.64
C ILE A 148 10.45 -1.72 12.38
N GLN A 149 11.19 -2.78 12.65
CA GLN A 149 10.75 -3.82 13.56
C GLN A 149 10.99 -3.33 14.98
N VAL A 150 9.99 -3.50 15.84
CA VAL A 150 10.13 -3.17 17.25
C VAL A 150 10.10 -4.49 17.99
N SER A 151 11.17 -4.78 18.70
CA SER A 151 11.19 -5.86 19.68
C SER A 151 11.28 -5.24 21.05
N GLY A 152 10.87 -5.94 22.08
CA GLY A 152 11.01 -5.40 23.41
C GLY A 152 10.76 -6.39 24.51
N ALA A 153 11.01 -5.94 25.73
CA ALA A 153 10.71 -6.69 26.92
C ALA A 153 10.12 -5.77 27.97
N MET A 154 9.09 -6.26 28.64
CA MET A 154 8.53 -5.63 29.84
C MET A 154 9.12 -6.32 31.06
N GLY A 155 9.61 -5.54 32.02
CA GLY A 155 10.19 -6.00 33.28
C GLY A 155 9.38 -5.52 34.49
N GLY A 156 9.15 -6.42 35.45
CA GLY A 156 8.33 -6.13 36.63
C GLY A 156 6.87 -5.86 36.27
N LEU A 157 6.26 -6.80 35.57
CA LEU A 157 4.89 -6.71 35.06
C LEU A 157 3.91 -7.12 36.15
N SER A 158 2.88 -6.30 36.35
CA SER A 158 1.84 -6.52 37.34
C SER A 158 0.49 -6.18 36.69
N TYR A 159 -0.32 -7.20 36.34
CA TYR A 159 -1.50 -6.99 35.51
C TYR A 159 -2.70 -7.84 35.90
N TYR A 160 -3.88 -7.29 35.62
CA TYR A 160 -5.15 -7.99 35.75
C TYR A 160 -5.59 -8.53 34.39
N ASP A 161 -5.83 -9.85 34.31
CA ASP A 161 -6.43 -10.47 33.13
C ASP A 161 -7.93 -10.63 33.34
N ARG A 162 -8.72 -9.92 32.52
CA ARG A 162 -10.17 -9.90 32.65
C ARG A 162 -10.82 -11.24 32.26
N ARG A 163 -10.20 -12.02 31.36
CA ARG A 163 -10.73 -13.35 30.99
C ARG A 163 -10.54 -14.36 32.12
N ALA A 164 -9.41 -14.26 32.82
CA ALA A 164 -9.11 -15.14 33.96
C ALA A 164 -9.65 -14.62 35.30
N SER A 165 -10.10 -13.36 35.36
CA SER A 165 -10.51 -12.65 36.59
C SER A 165 -9.46 -12.73 37.71
N GLN A 166 -8.18 -12.67 37.35
CA GLN A 166 -7.06 -12.86 38.27
C GLN A 166 -5.93 -11.88 38.01
N PHE A 167 -5.15 -11.64 39.06
CA PHE A 167 -3.96 -10.81 39.03
C PHE A 167 -2.72 -11.67 38.82
N PHE A 168 -1.83 -11.21 37.93
CA PHE A 168 -0.60 -11.91 37.58
C PHE A 168 0.59 -10.98 37.81
N GLU A 169 1.63 -11.52 38.43
CA GLU A 169 2.94 -10.89 38.53
C GLU A 169 3.95 -11.69 37.74
N GLN A 170 4.68 -11.00 36.86
CA GLN A 170 5.69 -11.62 36.02
C GLN A 170 6.96 -10.78 36.01
N ALA A 171 8.10 -11.42 36.31
CA ALA A 171 9.38 -10.72 36.37
C ALA A 171 9.80 -10.13 35.02
N ARG A 172 9.56 -10.87 33.92
CA ARG A 172 9.86 -10.42 32.56
C ARG A 172 8.94 -11.06 31.53
N GLN A 173 8.46 -10.27 30.58
CA GLN A 173 7.73 -10.75 29.41
C GLN A 173 8.31 -10.10 28.15
N ALA A 174 8.90 -10.92 27.27
CA ALA A 174 9.31 -10.45 25.96
C ALA A 174 8.08 -10.31 25.06
N PHE A 175 8.09 -9.30 24.19
CA PHE A 175 7.11 -9.15 23.13
C PHE A 175 7.82 -8.87 21.81
N TYR A 176 7.26 -9.42 20.74
CA TYR A 176 7.72 -9.18 19.38
C TYR A 176 6.64 -8.37 18.67
N ILE A 177 6.93 -7.12 18.34
CA ILE A 177 5.98 -6.29 17.61
C ILE A 177 6.20 -6.52 16.12
N LYS A 178 5.09 -6.86 15.45
CA LYS A 178 4.99 -6.83 13.99
C LYS A 178 5.04 -5.37 13.53
N GLU A 179 6.14 -5.01 12.86
CA GLU A 179 6.32 -3.85 11.97
C GLU A 179 5.64 -2.55 12.44
N LEU A 180 6.40 -1.61 13.00
CA LEU A 180 5.89 -0.25 13.12
C LEU A 180 5.56 0.25 11.71
N PRO A 181 4.35 0.78 11.45
CA PRO A 181 4.04 1.37 10.16
C PRO A 181 5.10 2.44 9.87
N THR A 182 5.70 2.40 8.68
CA THR A 182 6.63 3.44 8.21
C THR A 182 6.06 4.81 8.53
N LEU A 183 6.81 5.63 9.28
CA LEU A 183 6.36 6.94 9.75
C LEU A 183 5.85 7.85 8.63
N VAL A 184 6.33 7.63 7.40
CA VAL A 184 5.70 8.13 6.19
C VAL A 184 5.34 6.94 5.31
N PRO A 185 4.05 6.69 5.02
CA PRO A 185 3.68 5.67 4.04
C PRO A 185 4.29 6.05 2.69
N GLN A 186 5.06 5.15 2.09
CA GLN A 186 5.53 5.34 0.71
C GLN A 186 4.32 5.32 -0.22
N LYS A 187 3.86 6.51 -0.61
CA LYS A 187 2.77 6.69 -1.56
C LYS A 187 3.35 7.04 -2.91
N ILE A 188 2.70 6.60 -3.99
CA ILE A 188 3.07 6.92 -5.39
C ILE A 188 3.28 8.44 -5.57
N LYS A 189 2.47 9.29 -4.91
CA LYS A 189 2.60 10.75 -4.99
C LYS A 189 3.94 11.33 -4.48
N PHE A 190 4.72 10.55 -3.72
CA PHE A 190 6.01 10.94 -3.16
C PHE A 190 7.20 10.45 -4.00
N LEU A 191 6.95 9.71 -5.09
CA LEU A 191 8.00 9.35 -6.02
C LEU A 191 8.40 10.55 -6.88
N ASP A 192 9.68 10.64 -7.22
CA ASP A 192 10.16 11.54 -8.28
C ASP A 192 9.73 11.02 -9.66
N LEU A 193 9.97 11.81 -10.70
CA LEU A 193 9.61 11.39 -12.06
C LEU A 193 10.33 10.11 -12.48
N GLY A 194 11.60 9.95 -12.11
CA GLY A 194 12.38 8.74 -12.38
C GLY A 194 11.75 7.51 -11.74
N GLY A 195 11.39 7.58 -10.45
CA GLY A 195 10.71 6.49 -9.74
C GLY A 195 9.32 6.19 -10.30
N LEU A 196 8.57 7.22 -10.75
CA LEU A 196 7.27 7.01 -11.41
C LEU A 196 7.44 6.25 -12.73
N LEU A 197 8.41 6.64 -13.57
CA LEU A 197 8.66 5.98 -14.85
C LEU A 197 9.20 4.56 -14.66
N TYR A 198 10.07 4.36 -13.67
CA TYR A 198 10.59 3.05 -13.31
C TYR A 198 9.46 2.09 -12.90
N HIS A 199 8.58 2.50 -11.99
CA HIS A 199 7.45 1.67 -11.56
C HIS A 199 6.31 1.61 -12.58
N LEU A 200 6.29 2.49 -13.58
CA LEU A 200 5.41 2.34 -14.74
C LEU A 200 5.87 1.17 -15.63
N ALA A 201 7.18 1.03 -15.82
CA ALA A 201 7.77 -0.10 -16.55
C ALA A 201 7.75 -1.40 -15.72
N ASN A 202 7.99 -1.30 -14.41
CA ASN A 202 8.07 -2.42 -13.48
C ASN A 202 7.01 -2.28 -12.35
N PRO A 203 5.70 -2.44 -12.67
CA PRO A 203 4.64 -2.26 -11.69
C PRO A 203 4.68 -3.33 -10.57
N LEU A 204 5.22 -4.50 -10.86
CA LEU A 204 5.32 -5.63 -9.92
C LEU A 204 6.32 -5.40 -8.79
N GLU A 205 7.26 -4.47 -8.97
CA GLU A 205 8.20 -4.13 -7.91
C GLU A 205 7.59 -3.23 -6.84
N TRP A 206 6.49 -2.54 -7.17
CA TRP A 206 5.74 -1.74 -6.21
C TRP A 206 5.01 -2.63 -5.20
N ARG A 207 4.86 -2.13 -3.97
CA ARG A 207 4.44 -2.94 -2.81
C ARG A 207 3.08 -3.62 -3.01
N GLU A 208 2.06 -2.87 -3.40
CA GLU A 208 0.69 -3.39 -3.50
C GLU A 208 0.56 -4.51 -4.56
N PRO A 209 1.07 -4.34 -5.81
CA PRO A 209 1.19 -5.42 -6.79
C PRO A 209 2.04 -6.61 -6.33
N ARG A 210 3.20 -6.35 -5.72
CA ARG A 210 4.09 -7.40 -5.20
C ARG A 210 3.38 -8.27 -4.17
N ASP A 211 2.74 -7.63 -3.18
CA ASP A 211 2.00 -8.33 -2.12
C ASP A 211 0.80 -9.09 -2.69
N ALA A 212 0.15 -8.55 -3.73
CA ALA A 212 -0.93 -9.26 -4.43
C ALA A 212 -0.41 -10.52 -5.14
N LEU A 213 0.75 -10.46 -5.78
CA LEU A 213 1.40 -11.62 -6.38
C LEU A 213 1.86 -12.65 -5.35
N VAL A 214 2.42 -12.22 -4.21
CA VAL A 214 2.81 -13.15 -3.13
C VAL A 214 1.60 -13.92 -2.61
N ARG A 215 0.48 -13.22 -2.38
CA ARG A 215 -0.78 -13.87 -1.99
C ARG A 215 -1.31 -14.82 -3.07
N LEU A 216 -1.22 -14.41 -4.34
CA LEU A 216 -1.63 -15.25 -5.46
C LEU A 216 -0.74 -16.50 -5.57
N ARG A 217 0.59 -16.38 -5.37
CA ARG A 217 1.53 -17.50 -5.40
C ARG A 217 1.20 -18.51 -4.33
N ALA A 218 0.91 -18.05 -3.11
CA ALA A 218 0.49 -18.94 -2.03
C ALA A 218 -0.81 -19.68 -2.36
N ALA A 219 -1.77 -19.00 -3.00
CA ALA A 219 -3.02 -19.62 -3.42
C ALA A 219 -2.84 -20.63 -4.57
N VAL A 220 -2.00 -20.30 -5.55
CA VAL A 220 -1.63 -21.20 -6.65
C VAL A 220 -0.89 -22.43 -6.11
N GLY A 221 0.12 -22.23 -5.26
CA GLY A 221 0.85 -23.33 -4.62
C GLY A 221 -0.09 -24.24 -3.82
N ARG A 222 -1.02 -23.67 -3.04
CA ARG A 222 -2.05 -24.45 -2.35
C ARG A 222 -2.87 -25.29 -3.31
N GLN A 223 -3.37 -24.69 -4.39
CA GLN A 223 -4.18 -25.39 -5.38
C GLN A 223 -3.40 -26.53 -6.04
N MET A 224 -2.14 -26.31 -6.39
CA MET A 224 -1.26 -27.34 -6.96
C MET A 224 -1.09 -28.55 -6.03
N VAL A 225 -0.93 -28.31 -4.72
CA VAL A 225 -0.84 -29.40 -3.74
C VAL A 225 -2.15 -30.17 -3.67
N LEU A 226 -3.28 -29.49 -3.59
CA LEU A 226 -4.59 -30.17 -3.53
C LEU A 226 -4.90 -30.94 -4.81
N GLU A 227 -4.52 -30.42 -5.98
CA GLU A 227 -4.68 -31.13 -7.26
C GLU A 227 -3.80 -32.37 -7.34
N ALA A 228 -2.52 -32.27 -6.94
CA ALA A 228 -1.63 -33.44 -6.89
C ALA A 228 -2.15 -34.53 -5.94
N LEU A 229 -2.61 -34.14 -4.74
CA LEU A 229 -3.21 -35.08 -3.80
C LEU A 229 -4.52 -35.68 -4.32
N TRP A 230 -5.28 -34.94 -5.13
CA TRP A 230 -6.50 -35.47 -5.72
C TRP A 230 -6.21 -36.48 -6.83
N GLU A 231 -5.23 -36.19 -7.68
CA GLU A 231 -4.75 -37.11 -8.73
C GLU A 231 -4.23 -38.42 -8.12
N ASP A 232 -3.37 -38.34 -7.09
CA ASP A 232 -2.87 -39.51 -6.37
C ASP A 232 -4.01 -40.34 -5.76
N TRP A 233 -5.05 -39.67 -5.24
CA TRP A 233 -6.21 -40.36 -4.67
C TRP A 233 -7.06 -41.05 -5.74
N LEU A 234 -7.23 -40.44 -6.92
CA LEU A 234 -8.01 -41.04 -8.02
C LEU A 234 -7.40 -42.35 -8.54
N ASP A 235 -6.09 -42.50 -8.48
CA ASP A 235 -5.39 -43.69 -8.99
C ASP A 235 -5.58 -44.94 -8.11
N GLY A 236 -5.96 -44.80 -6.84
CA GLY A 236 -6.03 -45.94 -5.91
C GLY A 236 -7.00 -45.82 -4.73
N ASN A 237 -7.80 -44.75 -4.66
CA ASN A 237 -8.61 -44.35 -3.50
C ASN A 237 -7.81 -44.29 -2.18
N ALA A 238 -6.51 -44.02 -2.28
CA ALA A 238 -5.57 -44.03 -1.17
C ALA A 238 -4.54 -42.91 -1.31
N LEU A 239 -4.13 -42.35 -0.17
CA LEU A 239 -3.08 -41.33 -0.09
C LEU A 239 -2.02 -41.73 0.91
N VAL A 240 -0.78 -41.40 0.62
CA VAL A 240 0.34 -41.58 1.55
C VAL A 240 0.96 -40.21 1.79
N LEU A 241 0.85 -39.73 3.03
CA LEU A 241 1.36 -38.43 3.45
C LEU A 241 2.34 -38.63 4.60
N GLY A 242 3.46 -37.92 4.61
CA GLY A 242 4.40 -38.05 5.72
C GLY A 242 5.85 -37.82 5.36
N ASP A 243 6.68 -37.96 6.38
CA ASP A 243 8.14 -37.96 6.31
C ASP A 243 8.70 -39.15 7.10
N ASP A 244 10.01 -39.18 7.32
CA ASP A 244 10.69 -40.21 8.12
C ASP A 244 10.23 -40.26 9.60
N ARG A 245 9.50 -39.25 10.09
CA ARG A 245 9.05 -39.15 11.48
C ARG A 245 7.63 -39.67 11.66
N VAL A 246 6.73 -39.36 10.73
CA VAL A 246 5.33 -39.78 10.75
C VAL A 246 4.84 -40.06 9.34
N GLN A 247 4.24 -41.22 9.15
CA GLN A 247 3.61 -41.62 7.90
C GLN A 247 2.12 -41.91 8.13
N TYR A 248 1.26 -41.31 7.29
CA TYR A 248 -0.18 -41.49 7.27
C TYR A 248 -0.56 -42.19 5.96
N SER A 249 -1.15 -43.38 6.05
CA SER A 249 -1.81 -44.04 4.92
C SER A 249 -3.32 -43.86 5.05
N ILE A 250 -3.89 -43.06 4.16
CA ILE A 250 -5.30 -42.69 4.14
C ILE A 250 -6.00 -43.54 3.08
N ARG A 251 -7.10 -44.19 3.42
CA ARG A 251 -7.99 -44.86 2.46
C ARG A 251 -9.41 -44.34 2.66
N SER A 252 -10.15 -44.13 1.59
CA SER A 252 -11.55 -43.67 1.70
C SER A 252 -12.46 -44.34 0.68
N THR A 253 -13.77 -44.28 0.95
CA THR A 253 -14.78 -44.86 0.06
C THR A 253 -15.25 -43.89 -1.01
N ARG A 254 -15.29 -42.59 -0.68
CA ARG A 254 -15.73 -41.50 -1.56
C ARG A 254 -14.90 -40.26 -1.28
N GLY A 255 -14.76 -39.43 -2.30
CA GLY A 255 -14.09 -38.14 -2.22
C GLY A 255 -14.82 -37.08 -3.06
N ALA A 256 -14.67 -35.82 -2.67
CA ALA A 256 -15.08 -34.66 -3.45
C ALA A 256 -13.83 -33.93 -3.98
N PRO A 257 -13.88 -33.38 -5.21
CA PRO A 257 -12.75 -32.69 -5.80
C PRO A 257 -12.29 -31.48 -4.95
N PRO A 258 -11.04 -31.03 -5.15
CA PRO A 258 -10.49 -29.88 -4.44
C PRO A 258 -11.38 -28.64 -4.55
N HIS A 259 -11.68 -28.03 -3.41
CA HIS A 259 -12.41 -26.77 -3.33
C HIS A 259 -11.73 -25.84 -2.31
N GLU A 260 -12.31 -24.66 -2.06
CA GLU A 260 -11.68 -23.68 -1.17
C GLU A 260 -11.49 -24.21 0.27
N GLY A 261 -12.27 -25.21 0.71
CA GLY A 261 -12.14 -25.89 2.01
C GLY A 261 -11.18 -27.09 2.05
N GLY A 262 -10.47 -27.41 0.97
CA GLY A 262 -9.57 -28.55 0.88
C GLY A 262 -10.16 -29.74 0.10
N ILE A 263 -9.68 -30.95 0.37
CA ILE A 263 -10.23 -32.20 -0.18
C ILE A 263 -11.09 -32.86 0.90
N GLU A 264 -12.35 -33.15 0.57
CA GLU A 264 -13.27 -33.84 1.47
C GLU A 264 -13.36 -35.33 1.12
N LEU A 265 -13.10 -36.19 2.11
CA LEU A 265 -13.17 -37.64 1.97
C LEU A 265 -14.20 -38.21 2.96
N ALA A 266 -14.91 -39.26 2.56
CA ALA A 266 -15.93 -39.93 3.37
C ALA A 266 -15.65 -41.43 3.56
N GLY A 267 -15.98 -41.95 4.74
CA GLY A 267 -15.68 -43.32 5.14
C GLY A 267 -14.17 -43.57 5.12
N VAL A 268 -13.44 -42.85 5.97
CA VAL A 268 -11.98 -42.73 5.92
C VAL A 268 -11.34 -43.63 6.97
N VAL A 269 -10.30 -44.35 6.58
CA VAL A 269 -9.42 -45.09 7.47
C VAL A 269 -8.01 -44.54 7.31
N VAL A 270 -7.44 -44.04 8.39
CA VAL A 270 -6.05 -43.55 8.44
C VAL A 270 -5.23 -44.49 9.31
N ASP A 271 -4.23 -45.14 8.73
CA ASP A 271 -3.18 -45.83 9.49
C ASP A 271 -2.02 -44.83 9.72
N GLU A 272 -1.79 -44.44 10.97
CA GLU A 272 -0.64 -43.63 11.40
C GLU A 272 0.49 -44.56 11.85
N ASP A 273 1.68 -44.41 11.28
CA ASP A 273 2.92 -45.02 11.77
C ASP A 273 3.88 -43.90 12.22
N ARG A 274 4.07 -43.80 13.54
CA ARG A 274 4.96 -42.82 14.16
C ARG A 274 6.10 -43.54 14.86
N ARG A 275 7.24 -43.65 14.17
CA ARG A 275 8.45 -44.34 14.68
C ARG A 275 8.16 -45.75 15.22
N GLY A 276 7.27 -46.51 14.58
CA GLY A 276 6.92 -47.88 14.97
C GLY A 276 5.72 -48.01 15.91
N GLU A 277 5.17 -46.91 16.42
CA GLU A 277 3.85 -46.92 17.06
C GLU A 277 2.77 -46.78 15.99
N ARG A 278 1.93 -47.81 15.84
CA ARG A 278 0.84 -47.83 14.87
C ARG A 278 -0.50 -47.52 15.51
N ARG A 279 -1.21 -46.54 14.96
CA ARG A 279 -2.57 -46.16 15.35
C ARG A 279 -3.47 -46.23 14.14
N ARG A 280 -4.70 -46.70 14.34
CA ARG A 280 -5.71 -46.72 13.28
C ARG A 280 -6.84 -45.78 13.66
N HIS A 281 -7.13 -44.83 12.79
CA HIS A 281 -8.20 -43.87 12.94
C HIS A 281 -9.28 -44.21 11.92
N THR A 282 -10.49 -44.53 12.38
CA THR A 282 -11.66 -44.73 11.52
C THR A 282 -12.57 -43.54 11.68
N ALA A 283 -12.82 -42.77 10.61
CA ALA A 283 -13.59 -41.53 10.65
C ALA A 283 -14.71 -41.53 9.61
N ALA A 284 -15.84 -40.90 9.94
CA ALA A 284 -16.93 -40.74 8.98
C ALA A 284 -16.54 -39.77 7.85
N ARG A 285 -15.78 -38.72 8.19
CA ARG A 285 -15.35 -37.65 7.27
C ARG A 285 -13.93 -37.20 7.59
N ALA A 286 -13.14 -36.92 6.55
CA ALA A 286 -11.85 -36.26 6.65
C ALA A 286 -11.77 -35.05 5.72
N VAL A 287 -11.09 -34.00 6.16
CA VAL A 287 -10.74 -32.82 5.36
C VAL A 287 -9.23 -32.72 5.29
N ILE A 288 -8.66 -32.74 4.09
CA ILE A 288 -7.22 -32.56 3.86
C ILE A 288 -7.01 -31.15 3.33
N ASP A 289 -6.22 -30.35 4.05
CA ASP A 289 -5.88 -28.99 3.65
C ASP A 289 -4.48 -28.59 4.14
N LEU A 290 -3.93 -27.52 3.59
CA LEU A 290 -2.71 -26.91 4.10
C LEU A 290 -2.99 -26.21 5.43
N THR A 291 -2.24 -26.62 6.45
CA THR A 291 -2.29 -26.10 7.81
C THR A 291 -0.91 -25.64 8.25
N GLY A 292 -0.87 -24.66 9.15
CA GLY A 292 0.38 -24.12 9.67
C GLY A 292 0.95 -22.98 8.82
N ALA A 293 1.37 -21.93 9.53
CA ALA A 293 2.13 -20.78 9.05
C ALA A 293 1.48 -19.79 8.05
N LYS A 294 2.17 -18.65 7.90
CA LYS A 294 1.71 -17.46 7.14
C LYS A 294 2.16 -17.47 5.67
N SER A 295 3.06 -18.38 5.31
CA SER A 295 3.64 -18.54 3.97
C SER A 295 3.41 -19.97 3.50
N PHE A 296 3.20 -20.15 2.20
CA PHE A 296 3.03 -21.46 1.58
C PHE A 296 4.21 -22.41 1.85
N THR A 297 5.44 -21.89 1.88
CA THR A 297 6.67 -22.66 2.14
C THR A 297 6.76 -23.22 3.55
N ASP A 298 6.08 -22.58 4.50
CA ASP A 298 6.10 -22.94 5.92
C ASP A 298 4.84 -23.72 6.31
N SER A 299 3.91 -23.90 5.36
CA SER A 299 2.71 -24.70 5.53
C SER A 299 3.02 -26.17 5.35
N GLY A 300 2.25 -27.01 6.04
CA GLY A 300 2.25 -28.44 5.85
C GLY A 300 0.84 -28.96 5.59
N ILE A 301 0.74 -30.21 5.15
CA ILE A 301 -0.54 -30.84 4.88
C ILE A 301 -1.10 -31.37 6.20
N GLY A 302 -2.23 -30.80 6.63
CA GLY A 302 -2.98 -31.23 7.79
C GLY A 302 -4.18 -32.08 7.38
N ILE A 303 -4.58 -32.98 8.27
CA ILE A 303 -5.74 -33.85 8.06
C ILE A 303 -6.67 -33.66 9.26
N GLU A 304 -7.87 -33.17 9.02
CA GLU A 304 -8.89 -33.01 10.06
C GLU A 304 -9.92 -34.13 9.93
N LEU A 305 -10.02 -34.98 10.96
CA LEU A 305 -10.95 -36.09 11.05
C LEU A 305 -12.16 -35.72 11.90
N TYR A 306 -13.35 -36.17 11.48
CA TYR A 306 -14.61 -35.97 12.18
C TYR A 306 -15.29 -37.30 12.47
N ASP A 307 -15.87 -37.41 13.67
CA ASP A 307 -16.50 -38.63 14.20
C ASP A 307 -15.55 -39.83 14.10
N VAL A 308 -14.45 -39.74 14.83
CA VAL A 308 -13.31 -40.66 14.74
C VAL A 308 -13.28 -41.66 15.88
N GLU A 309 -13.03 -42.92 15.54
CA GLU A 309 -12.68 -43.99 16.46
C GLU A 309 -11.19 -44.28 16.34
N VAL A 310 -10.44 -44.01 17.41
CA VAL A 310 -9.00 -44.23 17.47
C VAL A 310 -8.70 -45.56 18.12
N ALA A 311 -8.11 -46.48 17.37
CA ALA A 311 -7.69 -47.80 17.83
C ALA A 311 -6.17 -47.82 18.09
N GLU A 312 -5.81 -48.00 19.37
CA GLU A 312 -4.44 -48.23 19.85
C GLU A 312 -4.36 -49.65 20.45
N GLY A 313 -3.94 -50.63 19.65
CA GLY A 313 -3.95 -52.04 20.04
C GLY A 313 -5.36 -52.56 20.31
N ARG A 314 -5.73 -52.78 21.58
CA ARG A 314 -7.08 -53.22 22.00
C ARG A 314 -7.98 -52.09 22.52
N ARG A 315 -7.46 -50.88 22.68
CA ARG A 315 -8.24 -49.73 23.18
C ARG A 315 -8.81 -48.95 22.02
N VAL A 316 -10.12 -48.71 22.06
CA VAL A 316 -10.83 -47.85 21.09
C VAL A 316 -11.38 -46.65 21.85
N SER A 317 -11.01 -45.45 21.42
CA SER A 317 -11.50 -44.20 22.00
C SER A 317 -12.26 -43.40 20.93
N PRO A 318 -13.57 -43.13 21.11
CA PRO A 318 -14.29 -42.24 20.22
C PRO A 318 -13.90 -40.79 20.51
N ARG A 319 -13.81 -39.97 19.46
CA ARG A 319 -13.61 -38.51 19.52
C ARG A 319 -14.45 -37.83 18.44
N SER A 320 -14.98 -36.65 18.73
CA SER A 320 -15.76 -35.87 17.76
C SER A 320 -14.90 -35.25 16.66
N ARG A 321 -13.66 -34.86 16.99
CA ARG A 321 -12.69 -34.30 16.04
C ARG A 321 -11.26 -34.67 16.44
N GLU A 322 -10.42 -34.92 15.44
CA GLU A 322 -8.98 -35.14 15.63
C GLU A 322 -8.20 -34.53 14.46
N ASN A 323 -7.11 -33.82 14.77
CA ASN A 323 -6.24 -33.22 13.76
C ASN A 323 -4.92 -33.99 13.72
N LEU A 324 -4.57 -34.49 12.54
CA LEU A 324 -3.31 -35.16 12.25
C LEU A 324 -2.39 -34.25 11.42
N GLY A 325 -1.08 -34.44 11.54
CA GLY A 325 -0.07 -33.59 10.90
C GLY A 325 0.29 -32.34 11.72
N PRO A 326 0.88 -31.29 11.09
CA PRO A 326 1.11 -31.16 9.66
C PRO A 326 2.27 -32.04 9.15
N THR A 327 2.10 -32.61 7.96
CA THR A 327 3.19 -33.26 7.20
C THR A 327 3.83 -32.26 6.24
N PRO A 328 5.13 -32.37 5.94
CA PRO A 328 5.78 -31.43 5.02
C PRO A 328 5.17 -31.55 3.61
N ILE A 329 5.04 -30.41 2.91
CA ILE A 329 4.68 -30.40 1.48
C ILE A 329 5.86 -31.00 0.69
N PRO A 330 5.62 -31.87 -0.31
CA PRO A 330 6.65 -32.35 -1.21
C PRO A 330 7.51 -31.22 -1.81
N GLN A 331 8.84 -31.38 -1.77
CA GLN A 331 9.79 -30.33 -2.16
C GLN A 331 9.65 -29.92 -3.64
N ASP A 332 9.32 -30.87 -4.51
CA ASP A 332 9.09 -30.62 -5.93
C ASP A 332 7.91 -29.66 -6.17
N LEU A 333 6.83 -29.77 -5.39
CA LEU A 333 5.69 -28.85 -5.46
C LEU A 333 6.04 -27.47 -4.92
N ILE A 334 6.85 -27.40 -3.86
CA ILE A 334 7.37 -26.12 -3.34
C ILE A 334 8.20 -25.41 -4.40
N GLU A 335 9.15 -26.12 -5.02
CA GLU A 335 10.03 -25.58 -6.06
C GLU A 335 9.25 -25.15 -7.30
N ARG A 336 8.31 -25.97 -7.77
CA ARG A 336 7.42 -25.62 -8.90
C ARG A 336 6.61 -24.37 -8.60
N ALA A 337 6.02 -24.26 -7.40
CA ALA A 337 5.24 -23.10 -7.01
C ALA A 337 6.11 -21.82 -6.87
N ALA A 338 7.34 -21.96 -6.39
CA ALA A 338 8.29 -20.86 -6.24
C ALA A 338 8.78 -20.33 -7.60
N ASN A 339 8.99 -21.23 -8.57
CA ASN A 339 9.55 -20.91 -9.89
C ASN A 339 8.51 -20.46 -10.92
N LEU A 340 7.21 -20.52 -10.61
CA LEU A 340 6.14 -20.03 -11.50
C LEU A 340 6.31 -18.54 -11.82
N ALA A 341 6.30 -18.23 -13.12
CA ALA A 341 6.38 -16.88 -13.60
C ALA A 341 5.10 -16.10 -13.23
N PRO A 342 5.19 -14.78 -12.92
CA PRO A 342 4.01 -13.98 -12.62
C PRO A 342 2.93 -14.01 -13.72
N GLU A 343 3.35 -14.09 -14.98
CA GLU A 343 2.45 -14.14 -16.14
C GLU A 343 1.64 -15.45 -16.17
N GLU A 344 2.27 -16.58 -15.85
CA GLU A 344 1.62 -17.89 -15.76
C GLU A 344 0.63 -17.93 -14.60
N MET A 345 1.00 -17.38 -13.44
CA MET A 345 0.10 -17.28 -12.29
C MET A 345 -1.12 -16.40 -12.58
N LEU A 346 -0.91 -15.31 -13.33
CA LEU A 346 -1.96 -14.39 -13.72
C LEU A 346 -2.77 -14.91 -14.91
N ALA A 347 -2.30 -15.89 -15.67
CA ALA A 347 -3.04 -16.46 -16.79
C ALA A 347 -4.30 -17.19 -16.29
N SER A 348 -5.39 -17.05 -17.04
CA SER A 348 -6.58 -17.88 -16.79
C SER A 348 -6.32 -19.28 -17.38
N PRO A 349 -6.80 -20.36 -16.74
CA PRO A 349 -6.73 -21.68 -17.35
C PRO A 349 -7.49 -21.63 -18.68
N GLY A 350 -6.96 -22.33 -19.70
CA GLY A 350 -7.51 -22.29 -21.06
C GLY A 350 -8.97 -22.71 -21.15
N ASN A 351 -9.62 -22.40 -22.27
CA ASN A 351 -11.02 -22.72 -22.55
C ASN A 351 -11.25 -24.25 -22.49
N GLY A 352 -11.63 -24.77 -21.33
CA GLY A 352 -11.75 -26.21 -21.07
C GLY A 352 -11.94 -26.59 -19.60
N VAL A 353 -11.60 -25.70 -18.66
CA VAL A 353 -11.87 -25.87 -17.22
C VAL A 353 -13.22 -25.24 -16.88
N ALA A 354 -14.16 -26.03 -16.34
CA ALA A 354 -15.54 -25.61 -16.09
C ALA A 354 -15.66 -24.52 -15.00
N GLU A 355 -14.79 -24.54 -13.99
CA GLU A 355 -14.69 -23.50 -12.96
C GLU A 355 -13.23 -23.29 -12.55
N ASP A 356 -12.75 -22.04 -12.61
CA ASP A 356 -11.41 -21.67 -12.12
C ASP A 356 -11.49 -21.29 -10.63
N PRO A 357 -11.02 -22.14 -9.69
CA PRO A 357 -11.09 -21.87 -8.25
C PRO A 357 -10.24 -20.67 -7.81
N LEU A 358 -9.34 -20.19 -8.67
CA LEU A 358 -8.47 -19.05 -8.42
C LEU A 358 -8.92 -17.79 -9.19
N ALA A 359 -10.04 -17.83 -9.92
CA ALA A 359 -10.49 -16.72 -10.77
C ALA A 359 -10.60 -15.40 -10.00
N GLU A 360 -11.22 -15.42 -8.81
CA GLU A 360 -11.36 -14.23 -7.98
C GLU A 360 -10.00 -13.69 -7.53
N LYS A 361 -9.10 -14.57 -7.07
CA LYS A 361 -7.75 -14.20 -6.60
C LYS A 361 -6.89 -13.66 -7.74
N ARG A 362 -6.95 -14.26 -8.93
CA ARG A 362 -6.29 -13.79 -10.17
C ARG A 362 -6.83 -12.42 -10.58
N ASN A 363 -8.15 -12.25 -10.64
CA ASN A 363 -8.78 -10.99 -11.02
C ASN A 363 -8.43 -9.87 -10.04
N LYS A 364 -8.46 -10.14 -8.73
CA LYS A 364 -8.05 -9.18 -7.71
C LYS A 364 -6.58 -8.76 -7.84
N ALA A 365 -5.69 -9.69 -8.17
CA ALA A 365 -4.28 -9.38 -8.43
C ALA A 365 -4.12 -8.52 -9.70
N ARG A 366 -4.78 -8.90 -10.81
CA ARG A 366 -4.81 -8.11 -12.06
C ARG A 366 -5.34 -6.69 -11.82
N ASP A 367 -6.43 -6.56 -11.06
CA ASP A 367 -7.03 -5.27 -10.72
C ASP A 367 -6.09 -4.40 -9.89
N THR A 368 -5.35 -5.00 -8.95
CA THR A 368 -4.37 -4.28 -8.12
C THR A 368 -3.21 -3.76 -8.96
N ILE A 369 -2.69 -4.58 -9.88
CA ILE A 369 -1.63 -4.19 -10.82
C ILE A 369 -2.12 -3.05 -11.73
N ALA A 370 -3.31 -3.21 -12.31
CA ALA A 370 -3.90 -2.22 -13.21
C ALA A 370 -4.23 -0.90 -12.49
N ALA A 371 -4.76 -0.96 -11.26
CA ALA A 371 -5.05 0.22 -10.45
C ALA A 371 -3.79 0.99 -10.08
N THR A 372 -2.71 0.28 -9.74
CA THR A 372 -1.40 0.88 -9.46
C THR A 372 -0.87 1.60 -10.70
N THR A 373 -0.92 0.94 -11.86
CA THR A 373 -0.50 1.51 -13.15
C THR A 373 -1.29 2.77 -13.49
N ARG A 374 -2.63 2.72 -13.39
CA ARG A 374 -3.50 3.89 -13.59
C ARG A 374 -3.14 5.04 -12.66
N ASN A 375 -2.88 4.76 -11.38
CA ASN A 375 -2.51 5.79 -10.40
C ASN A 375 -1.16 6.45 -10.73
N ILE A 376 -0.18 5.68 -11.20
CA ILE A 376 1.11 6.19 -11.67
C ILE A 376 0.90 7.10 -12.89
N VAL A 377 0.20 6.63 -13.92
CA VAL A 377 -0.07 7.41 -15.14
C VAL A 377 -0.84 8.70 -14.83
N ALA A 378 -1.87 8.62 -13.99
CA ALA A 378 -2.65 9.79 -13.56
C ALA A 378 -1.78 10.80 -12.81
N THR A 379 -0.86 10.34 -11.95
CA THR A 379 0.08 11.21 -11.23
C THR A 379 1.09 11.87 -12.17
N ILE A 380 1.59 11.15 -13.18
CA ILE A 380 2.46 11.72 -14.20
C ILE A 380 1.72 12.83 -14.96
N ASN A 381 0.54 12.53 -15.51
CA ASN A 381 -0.26 13.50 -16.27
C ASN A 381 -0.64 14.72 -15.44
N GLU A 382 -1.00 14.53 -14.16
CA GLU A 382 -1.29 15.64 -13.24
C GLU A 382 -0.09 16.58 -13.13
N ARG A 383 1.11 16.05 -12.89
CA ARG A 383 2.32 16.86 -12.72
C ARG A 383 2.69 17.61 -13.99
N PHE A 384 2.57 16.98 -15.15
CA PHE A 384 2.79 17.62 -16.44
C PHE A 384 1.76 18.72 -16.71
N THR A 385 0.47 18.41 -16.56
CA THR A 385 -0.62 19.37 -16.79
C THR A 385 -0.52 20.55 -15.83
N PHE A 386 -0.19 20.31 -14.55
CA PHE A 386 0.01 21.37 -13.56
C PHE A 386 1.22 22.25 -13.87
N SER A 387 2.30 21.69 -14.40
CA SER A 387 3.47 22.48 -14.79
C SER A 387 3.20 23.31 -16.05
N LEU A 388 2.45 22.74 -17.01
CA LEU A 388 2.12 23.40 -18.27
C LEU A 388 1.03 24.46 -18.10
N SER A 389 0.13 24.32 -17.12
CA SER A 389 -0.87 25.35 -16.80
C SER A 389 -0.26 26.67 -16.38
N VAL A 390 0.94 26.66 -15.78
CA VAL A 390 1.67 27.87 -15.44
C VAL A 390 1.94 28.74 -16.67
N LEU A 391 2.24 28.13 -17.83
CA LEU A 391 2.48 28.87 -19.07
C LEU A 391 1.25 29.70 -19.44
N VAL A 392 0.11 29.01 -19.50
CA VAL A 392 -1.17 29.55 -19.92
C VAL A 392 -1.66 30.59 -18.91
N LEU A 393 -1.60 30.30 -17.61
CA LEU A 393 -2.06 31.23 -16.59
C LEU A 393 -1.24 32.54 -16.54
N VAL A 394 0.07 32.48 -16.71
CA VAL A 394 0.91 33.70 -16.74
C VAL A 394 0.61 34.53 -17.98
N ILE A 395 0.43 33.89 -19.14
CA ILE A 395 0.05 34.58 -20.38
C ILE A 395 -1.33 35.23 -20.25
N LEU A 396 -2.32 34.49 -19.73
CA LEU A 396 -3.65 35.02 -19.43
C LEU A 396 -3.57 36.26 -18.53
N GLY A 397 -2.76 36.21 -17.48
CA GLY A 397 -2.53 37.34 -16.57
C GLY A 397 -1.97 38.56 -17.30
N ALA A 398 -0.95 38.37 -18.13
CA ALA A 398 -0.36 39.46 -18.93
C ALA A 398 -1.39 40.07 -19.89
N VAL A 399 -2.14 39.24 -20.62
CA VAL A 399 -3.15 39.69 -21.59
C VAL A 399 -4.28 40.45 -20.89
N LEU A 400 -4.83 39.90 -19.80
CA LEU A 400 -5.89 40.57 -19.04
C LEU A 400 -5.40 41.86 -18.40
N GLY A 401 -4.14 41.93 -17.95
CA GLY A 401 -3.53 43.17 -17.47
C GLY A 401 -3.54 44.27 -18.54
N ILE A 402 -3.18 43.95 -19.78
CA ILE A 402 -3.21 44.92 -20.90
C ILE A 402 -4.64 45.38 -21.22
N VAL A 403 -5.61 44.46 -21.16
CA VAL A 403 -7.02 44.76 -21.46
C VAL A 403 -7.63 45.64 -20.38
N PHE A 404 -7.40 45.33 -19.11
CA PHE A 404 -7.93 46.06 -17.95
C PHE A 404 -6.90 47.09 -17.46
N ARG A 405 -6.75 48.19 -18.22
CA ARG A 405 -5.83 49.30 -17.95
C ARG A 405 -6.08 49.96 -16.58
N GLY A 406 -5.02 50.33 -15.84
CA GLY A 406 -5.11 51.27 -14.70
C GLY A 406 -5.05 50.67 -13.28
N ALA A 407 -5.60 51.42 -12.30
CA ALA A 407 -5.73 51.06 -10.87
C ALA A 407 -6.57 49.79 -10.60
N HIS A 408 -7.02 49.13 -11.67
CA HIS A 408 -7.80 47.91 -11.70
C HIS A 408 -6.94 46.65 -11.97
N ALA A 409 -5.62 46.71 -11.86
CA ALA A 409 -4.75 45.52 -11.96
C ALA A 409 -5.18 44.39 -10.99
N VAL A 410 -5.69 44.76 -9.81
CA VAL A 410 -6.27 43.82 -8.84
C VAL A 410 -7.54 43.15 -9.38
N THR A 411 -8.36 43.83 -10.17
CA THR A 411 -9.55 43.23 -10.79
C THR A 411 -9.17 42.33 -11.96
N ALA A 412 -8.15 42.69 -12.74
CA ALA A 412 -7.60 41.81 -13.79
C ALA A 412 -7.09 40.49 -13.19
N PHE A 413 -6.36 40.58 -12.07
CA PHE A 413 -5.97 39.41 -11.27
C PHE A 413 -7.18 38.62 -10.77
N GLY A 414 -8.16 39.29 -10.17
CA GLY A 414 -9.39 38.64 -9.67
C GLY A 414 -10.16 37.90 -10.76
N ILE A 415 -10.28 38.47 -11.96
CA ILE A 415 -10.92 37.84 -13.12
C ILE A 415 -10.12 36.62 -13.59
N SER A 416 -8.79 36.73 -13.64
CA SER A 416 -7.91 35.62 -14.03
C SER A 416 -7.92 34.44 -13.06
N PHE A 417 -8.37 34.67 -11.82
CA PHE A 417 -8.51 33.60 -10.83
C PHE A 417 -9.57 32.57 -11.23
N ALA A 418 -10.69 32.98 -11.84
CA ALA A 418 -11.75 32.04 -12.21
C ALA A 418 -11.30 30.98 -13.23
N PRO A 419 -10.67 31.33 -14.37
CA PRO A 419 -10.07 30.34 -15.28
C PRO A 419 -9.01 29.46 -14.61
N SER A 420 -8.19 30.02 -13.71
CA SER A 420 -7.18 29.24 -12.99
C SER A 420 -7.79 28.18 -12.07
N LEU A 421 -8.90 28.51 -11.40
CA LEU A 421 -9.63 27.59 -10.56
C LEU A 421 -10.25 26.46 -11.40
N VAL A 422 -10.79 26.77 -12.57
CA VAL A 422 -11.32 25.77 -13.52
C VAL A 422 -10.24 24.77 -13.91
N VAL A 423 -9.02 25.23 -14.25
CA VAL A 423 -7.91 24.33 -14.60
C VAL A 423 -7.52 23.45 -13.42
N ILE A 424 -7.42 24.00 -12.22
CA ILE A 424 -7.04 23.23 -11.03
C ILE A 424 -8.12 22.19 -10.69
N ILE A 425 -9.40 22.57 -10.75
CA ILE A 425 -10.51 21.65 -10.54
C ILE A 425 -10.49 20.54 -11.60
N ALA A 426 -10.28 20.89 -12.88
CA ALA A 426 -10.17 19.92 -13.96
C ALA A 426 -9.00 18.94 -13.73
N ILE A 427 -7.85 19.41 -13.25
CA ILE A 427 -6.70 18.56 -12.91
C ILE A 427 -7.05 17.60 -11.76
N ILE A 428 -7.62 18.11 -10.67
CA ILE A 428 -7.94 17.29 -9.49
C ILE A 428 -9.04 16.26 -9.82
N MET A 429 -10.11 16.70 -10.48
CA MET A 429 -11.23 15.84 -10.87
C MET A 429 -10.78 14.81 -11.91
N GLY A 430 -10.03 15.24 -12.94
CA GLY A 430 -9.46 14.36 -13.95
C GLY A 430 -8.56 13.29 -13.35
N LYS A 431 -7.74 13.63 -12.35
CA LYS A 431 -6.90 12.68 -11.61
C LYS A 431 -7.73 11.64 -10.85
N GLN A 432 -8.76 12.07 -10.11
CA GLN A 432 -9.62 11.15 -9.36
C GLN A 432 -10.36 10.19 -10.29
N MET A 433 -10.85 10.68 -11.43
CA MET A 433 -11.48 9.85 -12.46
C MET A 433 -10.47 8.88 -13.10
N ALA A 434 -9.26 9.36 -13.42
CA ALA A 434 -8.22 8.54 -14.03
C ALA A 434 -7.72 7.41 -13.11
N GLN A 435 -7.96 7.47 -11.81
CA GLN A 435 -7.65 6.37 -10.89
C GLN A 435 -8.65 5.21 -10.97
N ASN A 436 -9.87 5.47 -11.45
CA ASN A 436 -10.92 4.47 -11.59
C ASN A 436 -10.83 3.75 -12.95
N ALA A 437 -11.20 2.47 -12.99
CA ALA A 437 -11.12 1.67 -14.22
C ALA A 437 -12.11 2.14 -15.30
N THR A 438 -13.35 2.45 -14.92
CA THR A 438 -14.42 2.84 -15.85
C THR A 438 -14.24 4.24 -16.42
N SER A 439 -13.64 5.16 -15.66
CA SER A 439 -13.45 6.56 -16.04
C SER A 439 -11.99 6.93 -16.31
N TYR A 440 -11.12 5.93 -16.56
CA TYR A 440 -9.71 6.13 -16.86
C TYR A 440 -9.47 7.15 -18.00
N LEU A 441 -9.98 6.83 -19.19
CA LEU A 441 -9.78 7.65 -20.38
C LEU A 441 -10.50 9.01 -20.27
N PRO A 442 -11.79 9.08 -19.86
CA PRO A 442 -12.45 10.36 -19.61
C PRO A 442 -11.72 11.24 -18.59
N GLY A 443 -11.14 10.65 -17.54
CA GLY A 443 -10.38 11.38 -16.53
C GLY A 443 -9.15 12.08 -17.11
N LEU A 444 -8.39 11.39 -17.96
CA LEU A 444 -7.27 12.00 -18.68
C LEU A 444 -7.72 13.12 -19.61
N LEU A 445 -8.82 12.93 -20.34
CA LEU A 445 -9.36 13.97 -21.23
C LEU A 445 -9.81 15.21 -20.46
N VAL A 446 -10.49 15.04 -19.32
CA VAL A 446 -10.91 16.15 -18.44
C VAL A 446 -9.70 16.91 -17.91
N MET A 447 -8.64 16.20 -17.54
CA MET A 447 -7.41 16.82 -17.03
C MET A 447 -6.78 17.76 -18.07
N TRP A 448 -6.64 17.31 -19.32
CA TRP A 448 -6.03 18.09 -20.38
C TRP A 448 -6.98 19.15 -20.98
N SER A 449 -8.29 18.90 -20.99
CA SER A 449 -9.26 19.83 -21.57
C SER A 449 -9.29 21.18 -20.85
N GLY A 450 -9.17 21.19 -19.52
CA GLY A 450 -9.08 22.42 -18.75
C GLY A 450 -7.94 23.31 -19.24
N LEU A 451 -6.78 22.72 -19.51
CA LEU A 451 -5.63 23.43 -20.04
C LEU A 451 -5.84 23.94 -21.46
N VAL A 452 -6.37 23.08 -22.35
CA VAL A 452 -6.64 23.43 -23.75
C VAL A 452 -7.65 24.57 -23.86
N ILE A 453 -8.69 24.57 -23.03
CA ILE A 453 -9.71 25.63 -23.00
C ILE A 453 -9.07 26.98 -22.66
N VAL A 454 -8.26 27.05 -21.62
CA VAL A 454 -7.62 28.32 -21.23
C VAL A 454 -6.55 28.73 -22.25
N ALA A 455 -5.80 27.79 -22.81
CA ALA A 455 -4.86 28.09 -23.90
C ALA A 455 -5.58 28.65 -25.14
N GLY A 456 -6.75 28.12 -25.48
CA GLY A 456 -7.60 28.67 -26.54
C GLY A 456 -8.11 30.08 -26.21
N LEU A 457 -8.46 30.35 -24.95
CA LEU A 457 -8.84 31.68 -24.48
C LEU A 457 -7.67 32.67 -24.60
N ASP A 458 -6.45 32.25 -24.26
CA ASP A 458 -5.24 33.08 -24.41
C ASP A 458 -4.99 33.43 -25.87
N VAL A 459 -5.02 32.44 -26.78
CA VAL A 459 -4.82 32.70 -28.22
C VAL A 459 -5.91 33.64 -28.75
N TRP A 460 -7.16 33.44 -28.37
CA TRP A 460 -8.27 34.30 -28.79
C TRP A 460 -8.14 35.74 -28.26
N THR A 461 -7.82 35.91 -26.96
CA THR A 461 -7.65 37.23 -26.36
C THR A 461 -6.41 37.94 -26.91
N LEU A 462 -5.28 37.24 -27.05
CA LEU A 462 -4.04 37.78 -27.60
C LEU A 462 -4.23 38.24 -29.05
N THR A 463 -4.84 37.43 -29.92
CA THR A 463 -5.10 37.83 -31.32
C THR A 463 -6.04 39.03 -31.42
N ARG A 464 -7.01 39.15 -30.50
CA ARG A 464 -7.90 40.31 -30.45
C ARG A 464 -7.20 41.57 -29.96
N VAL A 465 -6.29 41.46 -28.99
CA VAL A 465 -5.49 42.58 -28.47
C VAL A 465 -4.48 43.04 -29.52
N LEU A 466 -3.78 42.11 -30.19
CA LEU A 466 -2.77 42.42 -31.21
C LEU A 466 -3.36 43.04 -32.48
N ARG A 467 -4.64 42.78 -32.79
CA ARG A 467 -5.35 43.40 -33.93
C ARG A 467 -5.83 44.82 -33.64
N ARG A 468 -5.88 45.24 -32.38
CA ARG A 468 -6.25 46.60 -31.96
C ARG A 468 -5.01 47.46 -31.80
#